data_AF-A0A7G2IXI7-F1
#
_entry.id   AF-A0A7G2IXI7-F1
#
_cell.length_a   1.000
_cell.length_b   1.000
_cell.length_c   1.000
_cell.angle_alpha   90.00
_cell.angle_beta   90.00
_cell.angle_gamma   90.00
#
_symmetry.space_group_name_H-M   'P 1'
#
loop_
_entity.id
_entity.type
_entity.pdbx_description
1 polymer ?
#
loop_
_entity_poly.entity_id
_entity_poly.type
_entity_poly.pdbx_seq_one_letter_code
_entity_poly.pdbx_strand_id
1 'polypeptide(L)'
;MTIETKTLSTLPPALSPLAKIMSNMHREKTDRSDVKKLLRKASQHKDIDLSVINEMVFREGLPEGYGASAEALYSLSGKAPVPFTFTPVFPYAKCFSADSQSDMQLLLVARNQAGKIISIRIKMDELYADIDRVMASLAHRGVAIDPVRKNELIRFILKCMDMKLPCYLVTPSMGMIDKKAAFLHGKTPIFCDLDGFENIIPASVKRIPEGIKEYGELDQWQELIAEHAKGDYQIFAIMLSLASPLLGLAGQDIAIFHFYGLSTTGKTILLQLSASCHGYGGDAGSNGPSLIARWNATSNGIESHAALQSGTVVCLDELGAFSGKELSSLIYNLTSGVSKIRMDKTQEMREPLRWNSFFVSSGEISFSHKLREKNKTCRAVMSIGLSISRFSRKMPEPLERGRKLFVSMLTNLSRDLSTSVGRLDPLFSVVCFLRLMKRGFP
;
A
#
# COMPACT_ATOMS: atom_id res chain seq x y z
N MET A 1 -11.85 -17.54 -60.59
CA MET A 1 -12.37 -16.67 -59.52
C MET A 1 -11.36 -16.69 -58.39
N THR A 2 -10.80 -15.53 -58.10
CA THR A 2 -9.57 -15.29 -57.34
C THR A 2 -9.73 -15.65 -55.86
N ILE A 3 -8.76 -16.39 -55.31
CA ILE A 3 -8.65 -16.63 -53.86
C ILE A 3 -7.95 -15.40 -53.29
N GLU A 4 -8.69 -14.54 -52.58
CA GLU A 4 -8.12 -13.42 -51.83
C GLU A 4 -7.38 -13.96 -50.59
N THR A 5 -6.06 -13.83 -50.62
CA THR A 5 -5.17 -13.97 -49.47
C THR A 5 -5.36 -12.76 -48.55
N LYS A 6 -6.14 -12.90 -47.47
CA LYS A 6 -6.14 -11.94 -46.37
C LYS A 6 -4.77 -11.93 -45.69
N THR A 7 -4.05 -10.85 -45.89
CA THR A 7 -2.82 -10.46 -45.19
C THR A 7 -2.99 -10.57 -43.67
N LEU A 8 -2.17 -11.39 -43.01
CA LEU A 8 -2.03 -11.42 -41.56
C LEU A 8 -1.49 -10.06 -41.08
N SER A 9 -2.32 -9.33 -40.32
CA SER A 9 -1.89 -8.17 -39.56
C SER A 9 -0.91 -8.60 -38.46
N THR A 10 0.30 -8.03 -38.48
CA THR A 10 1.40 -8.26 -37.52
C THR A 10 1.19 -7.52 -36.18
N LEU A 11 -0.03 -7.52 -35.63
CA LEU A 11 -0.25 -7.03 -34.28
C LEU A 11 0.02 -8.16 -33.27
N PRO A 12 0.83 -7.94 -32.22
CA PRO A 12 1.04 -8.96 -31.20
C PRO A 12 -0.31 -9.34 -30.58
N PRO A 13 -0.55 -10.63 -30.27
CA PRO A 13 -1.81 -11.07 -29.71
C PRO A 13 -2.07 -10.33 -28.40
N ALA A 14 -3.28 -9.75 -28.27
CA ALA A 14 -3.70 -9.06 -27.06
C ALA A 14 -3.51 -10.00 -25.85
N LEU A 15 -2.68 -9.58 -24.89
CA LEU A 15 -2.48 -10.32 -23.65
C LEU A 15 -3.83 -10.63 -23.00
N SER A 16 -4.00 -11.84 -22.48
CA SER A 16 -5.19 -12.17 -21.69
C SER A 16 -5.34 -11.15 -20.55
N PRO A 17 -6.57 -10.81 -20.09
CA PRO A 17 -6.76 -9.80 -19.04
C PRO A 17 -5.92 -10.04 -17.78
N LEU A 18 -5.71 -11.31 -17.41
CA LEU A 18 -4.88 -11.69 -16.28
C LEU A 18 -3.38 -11.48 -16.56
N ALA A 19 -2.90 -11.77 -17.78
CA ALA A 19 -1.54 -11.45 -18.19
C ALA A 19 -1.28 -9.93 -18.25
N LYS A 20 -2.27 -9.13 -18.66
CA LYS A 20 -2.19 -7.65 -18.62
C LYS A 20 -2.08 -7.15 -17.17
N ILE A 21 -2.93 -7.66 -16.26
CA ILE A 21 -2.87 -7.29 -14.82
C ILE A 21 -1.51 -7.68 -14.21
N MET A 22 -1.04 -8.90 -14.42
CA MET A 22 0.26 -9.36 -13.89
C MET A 22 1.43 -8.53 -14.43
N SER A 23 1.38 -8.13 -15.71
CA SER A 23 2.38 -7.23 -16.30
C SER A 23 2.34 -5.85 -15.62
N ASN A 24 1.15 -5.28 -15.44
CA ASN A 24 0.93 -3.98 -14.83
C ASN A 24 1.38 -3.92 -13.36
N MET A 25 1.13 -4.98 -12.57
CA MET A 25 1.59 -5.09 -11.17
C MET A 25 3.10 -4.93 -11.00
N HIS A 26 3.87 -5.20 -12.05
CA HIS A 26 5.32 -5.11 -12.04
C HIS A 26 5.85 -3.96 -12.89
N ARG A 27 4.98 -3.08 -13.40
CA ARG A 27 5.36 -1.98 -14.30
C ARG A 27 6.44 -1.08 -13.70
N GLU A 28 6.27 -0.62 -12.46
CA GLU A 28 7.29 0.19 -11.78
C GLU A 28 8.63 -0.56 -11.64
N LYS A 29 8.60 -1.87 -11.39
CA LYS A 29 9.82 -2.68 -11.29
C LYS A 29 10.52 -2.76 -12.64
N THR A 30 9.77 -2.90 -13.74
CA THR A 30 10.27 -2.92 -15.11
C THR A 30 10.87 -1.57 -15.51
N ASP A 31 10.13 -0.47 -15.34
CA ASP A 31 10.60 0.88 -15.67
C ASP A 31 11.88 1.22 -14.88
N ARG A 32 11.91 0.85 -13.59
CA ARG A 32 13.14 0.95 -12.77
C ARG A 32 14.26 0.03 -13.26
N SER A 33 13.96 -1.16 -13.76
CA SER A 33 14.96 -2.10 -14.28
C SER A 33 15.67 -1.52 -15.50
N ASP A 34 14.92 -0.88 -16.40
CA ASP A 34 15.47 -0.27 -17.60
C ASP A 34 16.36 0.93 -17.24
N VAL A 35 15.93 1.80 -16.33
CA VAL A 35 16.79 2.89 -15.86
C VAL A 35 17.96 2.40 -15.00
N LYS A 36 17.83 1.25 -14.32
CA LYS A 36 18.99 0.58 -13.67
C LYS A 36 20.03 0.10 -14.68
N LYS A 37 19.63 -0.33 -15.88
CA LYS A 37 20.58 -0.67 -16.96
C LYS A 37 21.31 0.59 -17.43
N LEU A 38 20.60 1.70 -17.62
CA LEU A 38 21.21 3.00 -17.95
C LEU A 38 22.20 3.44 -16.87
N LEU A 39 21.82 3.34 -15.61
CA LEU A 39 22.70 3.66 -14.48
C LEU A 39 23.97 2.79 -14.46
N ARG A 40 23.84 1.49 -14.77
CA ARG A 40 25.00 0.58 -14.90
C ARG A 40 25.91 0.97 -16.07
N LYS A 41 25.35 1.34 -17.22
CA LYS A 41 26.11 1.85 -18.38
C LYS A 41 26.86 3.13 -18.00
N ALA A 42 26.17 4.11 -17.42
CA ALA A 42 26.78 5.35 -16.94
C ALA A 42 27.93 5.10 -15.95
N SER A 43 27.80 4.08 -15.10
CA SER A 43 28.83 3.67 -14.14
C SER A 43 30.10 3.07 -14.76
N GLN A 44 30.12 2.81 -16.08
CA GLN A 44 31.32 2.36 -16.80
C GLN A 44 32.19 3.53 -17.26
N HIS A 45 31.65 4.76 -17.27
CA HIS A 45 32.37 5.98 -17.59
C HIS A 45 33.06 6.49 -16.31
N LYS A 46 34.34 6.14 -16.13
CA LYS A 46 35.20 6.51 -14.98
C LYS A 46 36.28 7.52 -15.40
N ASP A 47 36.84 8.22 -14.40
CA ASP A 47 38.07 9.02 -14.55
C ASP A 47 37.98 10.03 -15.72
N ILE A 48 36.87 10.76 -15.78
CA ILE A 48 36.63 11.71 -16.87
C ILE A 48 37.38 13.01 -16.60
N ASP A 49 38.40 13.29 -17.41
CA ASP A 49 39.02 14.61 -17.46
C ASP A 49 37.96 15.66 -17.86
N LEU A 50 37.80 16.69 -17.01
CA LEU A 50 36.89 17.82 -17.23
C LEU A 50 37.15 18.53 -18.57
N SER A 51 38.35 18.40 -19.14
CA SER A 51 38.71 18.97 -20.45
C SER A 51 38.05 18.26 -21.65
N VAL A 52 37.65 16.99 -21.51
CA VAL A 52 37.08 16.15 -22.60
C VAL A 52 35.69 15.57 -22.25
N ILE A 53 35.13 15.99 -21.12
CA ILE A 53 33.92 15.44 -20.51
C ILE A 53 32.67 15.48 -21.41
N ASN A 54 32.57 16.41 -22.37
CA ASN A 54 31.47 16.42 -23.32
C ASN A 54 31.41 15.15 -24.19
N GLU A 55 32.55 14.50 -24.46
CA GLU A 55 32.63 13.27 -25.26
C GLU A 55 32.49 12.00 -24.41
N MET A 56 32.78 12.10 -23.11
CA MET A 56 32.88 10.95 -22.21
C MET A 56 31.67 10.72 -21.29
N VAL A 57 30.70 11.64 -21.21
CA VAL A 57 29.51 11.48 -20.36
C VAL A 57 28.39 10.69 -21.04
N PHE A 58 27.70 9.86 -20.25
CA PHE A 58 26.52 9.13 -20.67
C PHE A 58 25.28 10.04 -20.68
N ARG A 59 24.56 10.08 -21.81
CA ARG A 59 23.42 11.00 -22.01
C ARG A 59 22.06 10.32 -22.17
N GLU A 60 22.05 9.02 -22.50
CA GLU A 60 20.81 8.28 -22.74
C GLU A 60 19.93 8.27 -21.47
N GLY A 61 18.65 8.66 -21.60
CA GLY A 61 17.72 8.74 -20.46
C GLY A 61 17.88 9.97 -19.55
N LEU A 62 18.68 10.96 -19.96
CA LEU A 62 18.75 12.27 -19.32
C LEU A 62 18.13 13.36 -20.20
N PRO A 63 17.69 14.49 -19.61
CA PRO A 63 17.24 15.63 -20.40
C PRO A 63 18.40 16.24 -21.21
N GLU A 64 18.05 16.93 -22.29
CA GLU A 64 19.01 17.66 -23.11
C GLU A 64 19.82 18.67 -22.27
N GLY A 65 21.13 18.74 -22.52
CA GLY A 65 22.04 19.58 -21.74
C GLY A 65 22.53 18.95 -20.44
N TYR A 66 22.29 17.65 -20.21
CA TYR A 66 22.80 16.91 -19.06
C TYR A 66 23.54 15.63 -19.48
N GLY A 67 24.46 15.20 -18.62
CA GLY A 67 25.20 13.95 -18.77
C GLY A 67 25.56 13.37 -17.40
N ALA A 68 25.82 12.06 -17.34
CA ALA A 68 26.22 11.37 -16.11
C ALA A 68 27.47 10.51 -16.32
N SER A 69 28.20 10.31 -15.23
CA SER A 69 29.33 9.37 -15.11
C SER A 69 29.10 8.42 -13.93
N ALA A 70 30.10 7.60 -13.61
CA ALA A 70 30.10 6.84 -12.37
C ALA A 70 30.13 7.72 -11.11
N GLU A 71 30.59 8.95 -11.22
CA GLU A 71 30.93 9.85 -10.11
C GLU A 71 29.91 10.95 -9.89
N ALA A 72 29.22 11.41 -10.94
CA ALA A 72 28.34 12.57 -10.83
C ALA A 72 27.32 12.67 -11.97
N LEU A 73 26.31 13.52 -11.72
CA LEU A 73 25.46 14.14 -12.72
C LEU A 73 26.00 15.55 -13.02
N TYR A 74 26.10 15.87 -14.31
CA TYR A 74 26.68 17.11 -14.83
C TYR A 74 25.65 17.94 -15.61
N SER A 75 25.74 19.25 -15.43
CA SER A 75 25.10 20.25 -16.29
C SER A 75 26.07 20.60 -17.43
N LEU A 76 25.61 20.49 -18.68
CA LEU A 76 26.37 20.72 -19.91
C LEU A 76 25.99 22.04 -20.59
N SER A 77 25.13 22.86 -19.98
CA SER A 77 24.61 24.10 -20.58
C SER A 77 25.61 25.27 -20.64
N GLY A 78 26.84 25.07 -20.15
CA GLY A 78 27.88 26.11 -20.07
C GLY A 78 29.13 25.79 -20.90
N LYS A 79 30.17 26.63 -20.76
CA LYS A 79 31.47 26.43 -21.45
C LYS A 79 32.19 25.15 -21.02
N ALA A 80 32.01 24.76 -19.76
CA ALA A 80 32.59 23.56 -19.17
C ALA A 80 31.50 22.83 -18.36
N PRO A 81 31.48 21.49 -18.39
CA PRO A 81 30.52 20.72 -17.60
C PRO A 81 30.70 20.88 -16.09
N VAL A 82 29.57 20.98 -15.41
CA VAL A 82 29.51 21.29 -13.97
C VAL A 82 28.86 20.11 -13.24
N PRO A 83 29.59 19.37 -12.40
CA PRO A 83 28.97 18.39 -11.51
C PRO A 83 28.16 19.10 -10.44
N PHE A 84 26.96 18.60 -10.17
CA PHE A 84 26.11 19.13 -9.08
C PHE A 84 25.58 18.04 -8.14
N THR A 85 25.92 16.78 -8.41
CA THR A 85 25.72 15.64 -7.50
C THR A 85 27.01 14.84 -7.41
N PHE A 86 27.11 13.97 -6.42
CA PHE A 86 28.23 13.04 -6.24
C PHE A 86 27.86 11.59 -6.60
N THR A 87 26.87 11.44 -7.46
CA THR A 87 26.44 10.13 -7.99
C THR A 87 25.53 10.33 -9.21
N PRO A 88 25.49 9.39 -10.17
CA PRO A 88 24.48 9.40 -11.23
C PRO A 88 23.05 9.36 -10.69
N VAL A 89 22.20 10.25 -11.22
CA VAL A 89 20.76 10.33 -10.94
C VAL A 89 19.99 10.40 -12.25
N PHE A 90 18.96 9.57 -12.39
CA PHE A 90 18.14 9.49 -13.60
C PHE A 90 16.65 9.59 -13.28
N PRO A 91 15.85 10.31 -14.08
CA PRO A 91 14.40 10.27 -13.98
C PRO A 91 13.85 8.98 -14.58
N TYR A 92 12.68 8.54 -14.09
CA TYR A 92 11.98 7.40 -14.71
C TYR A 92 10.47 7.54 -14.81
N ALA A 93 9.84 8.43 -14.06
CA ALA A 93 8.40 8.69 -14.19
C ALA A 93 8.02 10.07 -13.63
N LYS A 94 6.94 10.64 -14.16
CA LYS A 94 6.22 11.77 -13.57
C LYS A 94 4.96 11.24 -12.92
N CYS A 95 4.51 11.90 -11.86
CA CYS A 95 3.29 11.48 -11.18
C CYS A 95 2.43 12.69 -10.83
N PHE A 96 1.13 12.50 -10.92
CA PHE A 96 0.13 13.51 -10.60
C PHE A 96 -1.22 12.84 -10.34
N SER A 97 -2.12 13.58 -9.71
CA SER A 97 -3.47 13.12 -9.42
C SER A 97 -4.32 12.98 -10.69
N ALA A 98 -5.49 12.36 -10.57
CA ALA A 98 -6.37 12.10 -11.71
C ALA A 98 -6.85 13.37 -12.43
N ASP A 99 -6.93 14.51 -11.73
CA ASP A 99 -7.35 15.80 -12.31
C ASP A 99 -6.26 16.46 -13.18
N SER A 100 -5.02 15.94 -13.13
CA SER A 100 -3.83 16.52 -13.80
C SER A 100 -3.49 17.95 -13.35
N GLN A 101 -3.99 18.37 -12.19
CA GLN A 101 -3.80 19.71 -11.60
C GLN A 101 -3.07 19.66 -10.26
N SER A 102 -3.07 18.51 -9.57
CA SER A 102 -2.50 18.37 -8.22
C SER A 102 -1.50 17.21 -8.09
N ASP A 103 -0.80 17.15 -6.94
CA ASP A 103 0.16 16.09 -6.59
C ASP A 103 1.33 15.88 -7.57
N MET A 104 1.78 16.94 -8.26
CA MET A 104 2.90 16.90 -9.21
C MET A 104 4.20 16.42 -8.54
N GLN A 105 4.75 15.33 -9.06
CA GLN A 105 5.91 14.63 -8.51
C GLN A 105 6.82 14.09 -9.61
N LEU A 106 8.11 14.02 -9.31
CA LEU A 106 9.12 13.38 -10.15
C LEU A 106 9.73 12.18 -9.41
N LEU A 107 9.80 11.03 -10.09
CA LEU A 107 10.50 9.86 -9.58
C LEU A 107 11.87 9.73 -10.23
N LEU A 108 12.88 9.57 -9.37
CA LEU A 108 14.28 9.44 -9.73
C LEU A 108 14.84 8.11 -9.23
N VAL A 109 15.87 7.62 -9.89
CA VAL A 109 16.70 6.52 -9.40
C VAL A 109 18.15 6.99 -9.32
N ALA A 110 18.84 6.59 -8.26
CA ALA A 110 20.23 6.93 -8.03
C ALA A 110 20.96 5.75 -7.40
N ARG A 111 22.28 5.73 -7.53
CA ARG A 111 23.14 4.87 -6.71
C ARG A 111 23.58 5.71 -5.53
N ASN A 112 23.25 5.34 -4.31
CA ASN A 112 23.75 6.12 -3.18
C ASN A 112 25.26 5.90 -2.95
N GLN A 113 25.87 6.73 -2.11
CA GLN A 113 27.28 6.60 -1.74
C GLN A 113 27.64 5.24 -1.10
N ALA A 114 26.66 4.53 -0.53
CA ALA A 114 26.83 3.14 -0.05
C ALA A 114 26.76 2.10 -1.18
N GLY A 115 26.69 2.52 -2.44
CA GLY A 115 26.65 1.65 -3.62
C GLY A 115 25.28 1.02 -3.91
N LYS A 116 24.26 1.27 -3.09
CA LYS A 116 22.90 0.71 -3.24
C LYS A 116 22.07 1.56 -4.19
N ILE A 117 21.33 0.91 -5.08
CA ILE A 117 20.38 1.60 -5.95
C ILE A 117 19.10 1.92 -5.16
N ILE A 118 18.70 3.18 -5.19
CA ILE A 118 17.56 3.71 -4.45
C ILE A 118 16.61 4.48 -5.36
N SER A 119 15.32 4.46 -5.03
CA SER A 119 14.28 5.23 -5.74
C SER A 119 13.87 6.44 -4.91
N ILE A 120 13.97 7.62 -5.51
CA ILE A 120 13.74 8.93 -4.90
C ILE A 120 12.45 9.51 -5.49
N ARG A 121 11.74 10.27 -4.66
CA ARG A 121 10.54 10.99 -5.03
C ARG A 121 10.73 12.42 -4.61
N ILE A 122 10.52 13.34 -5.54
CA ILE A 122 10.53 14.78 -5.29
C ILE A 122 9.12 15.28 -5.60
N LYS A 123 8.51 15.97 -4.65
CA LYS A 123 7.27 16.70 -4.91
C LYS A 123 7.60 18.13 -5.31
N MET A 124 6.87 18.65 -6.29
CA MET A 124 7.15 19.98 -6.84
C MET A 124 6.82 21.09 -5.82
N ASP A 125 5.76 20.94 -5.03
CA ASP A 125 5.41 21.85 -3.93
C ASP A 125 6.52 21.90 -2.87
N GLU A 126 7.02 20.75 -2.42
CA GLU A 126 8.11 20.64 -1.44
C GLU A 126 9.42 21.24 -2.00
N LEU A 127 9.70 21.05 -3.30
CA LEU A 127 10.88 21.60 -3.97
C LEU A 127 10.92 23.13 -3.93
N TYR A 128 9.78 23.79 -4.15
CA TYR A 128 9.69 25.24 -4.15
C TYR A 128 9.47 25.85 -2.78
N ALA A 129 8.85 25.12 -1.85
CA ALA A 129 8.65 25.57 -0.49
C ALA A 129 9.97 25.59 0.31
N ASP A 130 10.79 24.54 0.21
CA ASP A 130 12.03 24.40 0.98
C ASP A 130 13.02 23.45 0.29
N ILE A 131 13.83 24.01 -0.61
CA ILE A 131 14.84 23.23 -1.33
C ILE A 131 15.90 22.65 -0.40
N ASP A 132 16.24 23.33 0.69
CA ASP A 132 17.28 22.86 1.61
C ASP A 132 16.82 21.60 2.34
N ARG A 133 15.53 21.50 2.67
CA ARG A 133 14.91 20.27 3.18
C ARG A 133 14.89 19.15 2.15
N VAL A 134 14.64 19.44 0.88
CA VAL A 134 14.73 18.43 -0.20
C VAL A 134 16.16 17.93 -0.34
N MET A 135 17.16 18.81 -0.38
CA MET A 135 18.58 18.44 -0.41
C MET A 135 18.98 17.62 0.81
N ALA A 136 18.53 17.99 2.02
CA ALA A 136 18.75 17.22 3.24
C ALA A 136 18.14 15.80 3.14
N SER A 137 16.95 15.67 2.55
CA SER A 137 16.32 14.37 2.31
C SER A 137 17.12 13.51 1.32
N LEU A 138 17.67 14.11 0.26
CA LEU A 138 18.52 13.42 -0.70
C LEU A 138 19.85 12.99 -0.08
N ALA A 139 20.49 13.88 0.69
CA ALA A 139 21.71 13.61 1.42
C ALA A 139 21.54 12.50 2.47
N HIS A 140 20.42 12.50 3.21
CA HIS A 140 20.06 11.42 4.14
C HIS A 140 20.01 10.04 3.46
N ARG A 141 19.72 10.02 2.15
CA ARG A 141 19.69 8.79 1.34
C ARG A 141 20.99 8.51 0.60
N GLY A 142 22.03 9.32 0.81
CA GLY A 142 23.36 9.20 0.20
C GLY A 142 23.43 9.72 -1.24
N VAL A 143 22.57 10.67 -1.61
CA VAL A 143 22.64 11.45 -2.85
C VAL A 143 22.92 12.90 -2.47
N ALA A 144 24.19 13.21 -2.25
CA ALA A 144 24.61 14.56 -1.91
C ALA A 144 24.58 15.46 -3.14
N ILE A 145 24.17 16.71 -2.91
CA ILE A 145 24.17 17.80 -3.88
C ILE A 145 25.08 18.88 -3.31
N ASP A 146 25.88 19.51 -4.17
CA ASP A 146 26.66 20.67 -3.78
C ASP A 146 25.68 21.83 -3.43
N PRO A 147 25.67 22.34 -2.18
CA PRO A 147 24.74 23.40 -1.76
C PRO A 147 24.83 24.66 -2.63
N VAL A 148 26.02 24.97 -3.16
CA VAL A 148 26.25 26.13 -4.05
C VAL A 148 25.55 25.92 -5.40
N ARG A 149 25.31 24.66 -5.79
CA ARG A 149 24.72 24.25 -7.06
C ARG A 149 23.24 23.89 -6.96
N LYS A 150 22.53 24.28 -5.91
CA LYS A 150 21.09 24.00 -5.73
C LYS A 150 20.21 24.41 -6.93
N ASN A 151 20.59 25.46 -7.65
CA ASN A 151 19.87 25.91 -8.85
C ASN A 151 20.02 24.94 -10.03
N GLU A 152 21.13 24.21 -10.13
CA GLU A 152 21.30 23.18 -11.16
C GLU A 152 20.37 22.00 -10.91
N LEU A 153 20.14 21.64 -9.63
CA LEU A 153 19.15 20.63 -9.27
C LEU A 153 17.72 21.04 -9.70
N ILE A 154 17.31 22.28 -9.42
CA ILE A 154 16.00 22.78 -9.83
C ILE A 154 15.85 22.70 -11.35
N ARG A 155 16.82 23.23 -12.10
CA ARG A 155 16.80 23.20 -13.57
C ARG A 155 16.76 21.77 -14.11
N PHE A 156 17.52 20.86 -13.52
CA PHE A 156 17.52 19.45 -13.89
C PHE A 156 16.13 18.84 -13.70
N ILE A 157 15.50 19.05 -12.54
CA ILE A 157 14.17 18.54 -12.23
C ILE A 157 13.14 19.10 -13.22
N LEU A 158 13.18 20.41 -13.51
CA LEU A 158 12.27 21.04 -14.47
C LEU A 158 12.43 20.45 -15.88
N LYS A 159 13.67 20.28 -16.34
CA LYS A 159 13.94 19.64 -17.62
C LYS A 159 13.48 18.18 -17.65
N CYS A 160 13.59 17.45 -16.55
CA CYS A 160 13.01 16.10 -16.43
C CYS A 160 11.47 16.14 -16.55
N MET A 161 10.83 17.17 -16.00
CA MET A 161 9.38 17.37 -16.12
C MET A 161 8.93 17.73 -17.55
N ASP A 162 9.84 18.07 -18.46
CA ASP A 162 9.55 18.26 -19.89
C ASP A 162 9.79 16.99 -20.74
N MET A 163 10.51 16.00 -20.21
CA MET A 163 10.81 14.76 -20.94
C MET A 163 9.56 13.90 -21.19
N LYS A 164 9.56 13.08 -22.25
CA LYS A 164 8.54 12.04 -22.43
C LYS A 164 8.81 10.86 -21.49
N LEU A 165 8.32 10.96 -20.26
CA LEU A 165 8.42 9.92 -19.23
C LEU A 165 7.07 9.25 -18.99
N PRO A 166 7.05 8.00 -18.51
CA PRO A 166 5.84 7.37 -18.00
C PRO A 166 5.12 8.25 -16.97
N CYS A 167 3.79 8.29 -17.07
CA CYS A 167 2.92 9.03 -16.16
C CYS A 167 2.27 8.07 -15.17
N TYR A 168 2.45 8.29 -13.87
CA TYR A 168 1.85 7.47 -12.82
C TYR A 168 0.76 8.24 -12.07
N LEU A 169 -0.35 7.57 -11.82
CA LEU A 169 -1.46 8.12 -11.05
C LEU A 169 -1.09 8.17 -9.56
N VAL A 170 -1.21 9.34 -8.96
CA VAL A 170 -1.10 9.50 -7.51
C VAL A 170 -2.47 9.28 -6.87
N THR A 171 -2.54 8.35 -5.90
CA THR A 171 -3.75 8.12 -5.10
C THR A 171 -3.53 8.53 -3.63
N PRO A 172 -4.49 9.22 -2.99
CA PRO A 172 -4.38 9.61 -1.59
C PRO A 172 -4.47 8.42 -0.63
N SER A 173 -5.07 7.30 -1.03
CA SER A 173 -5.27 6.13 -0.16
C SER A 173 -5.10 4.81 -0.91
N MET A 174 -4.98 3.73 -0.14
CA MET A 174 -5.12 2.37 -0.65
C MET A 174 -6.58 2.05 -0.96
N GLY A 175 -6.80 0.90 -1.57
CA GLY A 175 -8.12 0.40 -1.93
C GLY A 175 -8.51 0.74 -3.36
N MET A 176 -9.82 0.68 -3.62
CA MET A 176 -10.39 1.05 -4.91
C MET A 176 -10.17 2.54 -5.20
N ILE A 177 -9.80 2.84 -6.44
CA ILE A 177 -9.63 4.20 -6.92
C ILE A 177 -10.93 4.68 -7.54
N ASP A 178 -11.38 5.87 -7.15
CA ASP A 178 -12.67 6.40 -7.57
C ASP A 178 -12.80 6.42 -9.10
N LYS A 179 -13.94 5.92 -9.58
CA LYS A 179 -14.33 5.83 -11.01
C LYS A 179 -13.32 5.11 -11.92
N LYS A 180 -12.37 4.36 -11.37
CA LYS A 180 -11.38 3.60 -12.15
C LYS A 180 -11.43 2.12 -11.75
N ALA A 181 -11.26 1.24 -12.72
CA ALA A 181 -11.11 -0.20 -12.49
C ALA A 181 -9.68 -0.52 -11.99
N ALA A 182 -9.35 0.08 -10.85
CA ALA A 182 -8.01 0.10 -10.29
C ALA A 182 -8.05 0.04 -8.76
N PHE A 183 -7.11 -0.71 -8.19
CA PHE A 183 -6.98 -0.93 -6.76
C PHE A 183 -5.51 -0.83 -6.36
N LEU A 184 -5.21 -0.18 -5.24
CA LEU A 184 -3.87 -0.13 -4.67
C LEU A 184 -3.81 -0.97 -3.38
N HIS A 185 -3.02 -2.04 -3.40
CA HIS A 185 -2.74 -2.87 -2.22
C HIS A 185 -1.30 -2.64 -1.75
N GLY A 186 -1.10 -1.83 -0.70
CA GLY A 186 0.23 -1.43 -0.28
C GLY A 186 0.97 -0.70 -1.40
N LYS A 187 2.08 -1.26 -1.88
CA LYS A 187 2.86 -0.75 -3.04
C LYS A 187 2.49 -1.43 -4.35
N THR A 188 1.54 -2.36 -4.34
CA THR A 188 1.19 -3.21 -5.47
C THR A 188 -0.09 -2.69 -6.11
N PRO A 189 -0.01 -2.09 -7.30
CA PRO A 189 -1.17 -1.60 -8.02
C PRO A 189 -1.78 -2.72 -8.85
N ILE A 190 -3.11 -2.72 -8.92
CA ILE A 190 -3.92 -3.71 -9.62
C ILE A 190 -4.86 -2.96 -10.55
N PHE A 191 -4.66 -3.07 -11.85
CA PHE A 191 -5.49 -2.36 -12.83
C PHE A 191 -5.44 -3.03 -14.20
N CYS A 192 -6.54 -2.89 -14.94
CA CYS A 192 -6.60 -3.30 -16.35
C CYS A 192 -6.18 -2.19 -17.30
N ASP A 193 -6.66 -0.98 -17.05
CA ASP A 193 -6.39 0.22 -17.81
C ASP A 193 -6.47 1.45 -16.92
N LEU A 194 -5.71 2.47 -17.26
CA LEU A 194 -5.70 3.76 -16.58
C LEU A 194 -5.55 4.83 -17.65
N ASP A 195 -6.62 5.56 -17.94
CA ASP A 195 -6.59 6.60 -18.98
C ASP A 195 -5.42 7.58 -18.77
N GLY A 196 -4.44 7.54 -19.66
CA GLY A 196 -3.26 8.42 -19.62
C GLY A 196 -2.21 8.08 -18.56
N PHE A 197 -2.36 6.97 -17.82
CA PHE A 197 -1.39 6.55 -16.81
C PHE A 197 -0.89 5.12 -17.04
N GLU A 198 0.38 4.89 -16.74
CA GLU A 198 1.02 3.59 -16.89
C GLU A 198 1.09 2.82 -15.57
N ASN A 199 0.90 3.50 -14.44
CA ASN A 199 0.98 2.89 -13.12
C ASN A 199 0.28 3.73 -12.05
N ILE A 200 0.24 3.23 -10.81
CA ILE A 200 -0.35 3.90 -9.66
C ILE A 200 0.63 3.88 -8.50
N ILE A 201 0.73 5.01 -7.79
CA ILE A 201 1.53 5.12 -6.57
C ILE A 201 0.74 5.83 -5.47
N PRO A 202 1.01 5.54 -4.18
CA PRO A 202 0.43 6.32 -3.09
C PRO A 202 0.99 7.76 -3.11
N ALA A 203 0.22 8.75 -2.65
CA ALA A 203 0.65 10.13 -2.48
C ALA A 203 1.84 10.28 -1.52
N SER A 204 1.96 9.38 -0.54
CA SER A 204 3.13 9.27 0.34
C SER A 204 3.37 7.83 0.75
N VAL A 205 4.64 7.44 0.86
CA VAL A 205 5.01 6.12 1.41
C VAL A 205 4.53 5.96 2.85
N LYS A 206 4.39 7.06 3.60
CA LYS A 206 3.83 7.06 4.97
C LYS A 206 2.35 6.67 5.04
N ARG A 207 1.65 6.67 3.90
CA ARG A 207 0.24 6.25 3.81
C ARG A 207 0.07 4.73 3.56
N ILE A 208 1.16 3.97 3.56
CA ILE A 208 1.13 2.50 3.50
C ILE A 208 1.51 1.95 4.87
N PRO A 209 0.68 1.11 5.50
CA PRO A 209 1.05 0.39 6.70
C PRO A 209 2.28 -0.48 6.46
N GLU A 210 3.29 -0.40 7.34
CA GLU A 210 4.50 -1.22 7.23
C GLU A 210 4.22 -2.73 7.29
N GLY A 211 3.10 -3.12 7.90
CA GLY A 211 2.61 -4.49 7.99
C GLY A 211 2.13 -5.07 6.67
N ILE A 212 1.80 -4.25 5.67
CA ILE A 212 1.44 -4.74 4.33
C ILE A 212 2.73 -5.07 3.58
N LYS A 213 3.21 -6.28 3.85
CA LYS A 213 4.42 -6.83 3.29
C LYS A 213 4.28 -8.34 3.16
N GLU A 214 4.72 -8.85 2.02
CA GLU A 214 4.77 -10.27 1.70
C GLU A 214 5.85 -10.95 2.56
N TYR A 215 5.54 -12.11 3.17
CA TYR A 215 6.50 -12.93 3.91
C TYR A 215 6.24 -14.42 3.71
N GLY A 216 6.99 -15.09 2.83
CA GLY A 216 6.76 -16.49 2.50
C GLY A 216 5.84 -16.67 1.28
N GLU A 217 5.41 -17.91 1.04
CA GLU A 217 4.69 -18.28 -0.20
C GLU A 217 3.19 -18.54 0.04
N LEU A 218 2.37 -18.38 -1.01
CA LEU A 218 0.91 -18.64 -0.94
C LEU A 218 0.61 -20.06 -0.44
N ASP A 219 1.25 -21.04 -1.06
CA ASP A 219 0.99 -22.45 -0.79
C ASP A 219 1.26 -22.77 0.68
N GLN A 220 2.29 -22.14 1.27
CA GLN A 220 2.58 -22.25 2.70
C GLN A 220 1.47 -21.65 3.56
N TRP A 221 0.89 -20.50 3.20
CA TRP A 221 -0.25 -19.95 3.95
C TRP A 221 -1.50 -20.79 3.79
N GLN A 222 -1.74 -21.37 2.60
CA GLN A 222 -2.86 -22.28 2.40
C GLN A 222 -2.72 -23.52 3.28
N GLU A 223 -1.56 -24.17 3.26
CA GLU A 223 -1.25 -25.35 4.07
C GLU A 223 -1.28 -25.05 5.58
N LEU A 224 -0.59 -24.00 6.02
CA LEU A 224 -0.41 -23.72 7.45
C LEU A 224 -1.59 -23.01 8.10
N ILE A 225 -2.37 -22.23 7.32
CA ILE A 225 -3.43 -21.36 7.86
C ILE A 225 -4.80 -21.74 7.29
N ALA A 226 -4.98 -21.72 5.97
CA ALA A 226 -6.31 -21.91 5.36
C ALA A 226 -6.88 -23.31 5.61
N GLU A 227 -6.08 -24.36 5.43
CA GLU A 227 -6.50 -25.75 5.67
C GLU A 227 -6.89 -26.00 7.13
N HIS A 228 -6.36 -25.19 8.04
CA HIS A 228 -6.56 -25.30 9.48
C HIS A 228 -7.74 -24.46 9.99
N ALA A 229 -8.21 -23.48 9.20
CA ALA A 229 -9.34 -22.59 9.51
C ALA A 229 -10.68 -23.23 9.13
N LYS A 230 -11.08 -24.31 9.81
CA LYS A 230 -12.29 -25.11 9.46
C LYS A 230 -13.57 -24.72 10.19
N GLY A 231 -13.51 -23.90 11.23
CA GLY A 231 -14.67 -23.47 12.01
C GLY A 231 -15.35 -22.25 11.41
N ASP A 232 -16.67 -22.15 11.60
CA ASP A 232 -17.51 -21.09 11.01
C ASP A 232 -16.95 -19.68 11.25
N TYR A 233 -16.51 -19.37 12.47
CA TYR A 233 -15.94 -18.06 12.79
C TYR A 233 -14.60 -17.79 12.11
N GLN A 234 -13.78 -18.83 11.92
CA GLN A 234 -12.47 -18.71 11.27
C GLN A 234 -12.64 -18.49 9.77
N ILE A 235 -13.52 -19.27 9.14
CA ILE A 235 -13.92 -19.12 7.75
C ILE A 235 -14.53 -17.72 7.55
N PHE A 236 -15.45 -17.32 8.41
CA PHE A 236 -16.09 -16.01 8.34
C PHE A 236 -15.08 -14.85 8.43
N ALA A 237 -14.11 -14.93 9.35
CA ALA A 237 -13.05 -13.93 9.50
C ALA A 237 -12.20 -13.78 8.22
N ILE A 238 -11.80 -14.90 7.61
CA ILE A 238 -11.07 -14.92 6.33
C ILE A 238 -11.94 -14.35 5.21
N MET A 239 -13.19 -14.80 5.08
CA MET A 239 -14.10 -14.33 4.04
C MET A 239 -14.34 -12.82 4.11
N LEU A 240 -14.54 -12.29 5.31
CA LEU A 240 -14.70 -10.85 5.51
C LEU A 240 -13.45 -10.07 5.09
N SER A 241 -12.29 -10.63 5.35
CA SER A 241 -11.02 -10.06 4.93
C SER A 241 -10.87 -10.01 3.42
N LEU A 242 -11.23 -11.09 2.73
CA LEU A 242 -11.18 -11.19 1.26
C LEU A 242 -12.30 -10.41 0.57
N ALA A 243 -13.41 -10.14 1.27
CA ALA A 243 -14.53 -9.34 0.78
C ALA A 243 -14.29 -7.83 0.92
N SER A 244 -13.47 -7.38 1.88
CA SER A 244 -13.19 -5.94 2.08
C SER A 244 -12.75 -5.19 0.82
N PRO A 245 -11.85 -5.72 -0.03
CA PRO A 245 -11.49 -5.07 -1.30
C PRO A 245 -12.65 -4.86 -2.28
N LEU A 246 -13.69 -5.69 -2.17
CA LEU A 246 -14.86 -5.67 -3.06
C LEU A 246 -15.98 -4.76 -2.56
N LEU A 247 -15.87 -4.22 -1.33
CA LEU A 247 -16.93 -3.48 -0.67
C LEU A 247 -17.44 -2.30 -1.51
N GLY A 248 -16.52 -1.46 -1.99
CA GLY A 248 -16.86 -0.32 -2.84
C GLY A 248 -17.42 -0.69 -4.21
N LEU A 249 -17.03 -1.86 -4.75
CA LEU A 249 -17.55 -2.36 -6.02
C LEU A 249 -18.96 -2.93 -5.88
N ALA A 250 -19.26 -3.55 -4.74
CA ALA A 250 -20.56 -4.11 -4.43
C ALA A 250 -21.59 -3.05 -4.00
N GLY A 251 -21.16 -1.79 -3.82
CA GLY A 251 -22.01 -0.70 -3.34
C GLY A 251 -22.61 -0.98 -1.95
N GLN A 252 -21.93 -1.79 -1.13
CA GLN A 252 -22.40 -2.15 0.20
C GLN A 252 -21.84 -1.19 1.26
N ASP A 253 -22.57 -1.08 2.36
CA ASP A 253 -22.18 -0.25 3.50
C ASP A 253 -21.03 -0.90 4.29
N ILE A 254 -20.24 -0.03 4.93
CA ILE A 254 -19.20 -0.45 5.87
C ILE A 254 -19.86 -1.01 7.14
N ALA A 255 -19.43 -2.20 7.54
CA ALA A 255 -19.92 -2.88 8.73
C ALA A 255 -18.79 -3.23 9.71
N ILE A 256 -19.16 -3.31 11.00
CA ILE A 256 -18.27 -3.75 12.08
C ILE A 256 -18.77 -5.07 12.64
N PHE A 257 -17.92 -6.09 12.53
CA PHE A 257 -18.17 -7.41 13.09
C PHE A 257 -17.37 -7.57 14.37
N HIS A 258 -18.08 -7.81 15.47
CA HIS A 258 -17.48 -7.82 16.80
C HIS A 258 -17.60 -9.17 17.47
N PHE A 259 -16.47 -9.86 17.62
CA PHE A 259 -16.35 -11.08 18.37
C PHE A 259 -16.22 -10.77 19.86
N TYR A 260 -17.20 -11.21 20.67
CA TYR A 260 -17.16 -11.00 22.10
C TYR A 260 -17.41 -12.28 22.89
N GLY A 261 -16.92 -12.30 24.13
CA GLY A 261 -17.05 -13.45 25.03
C GLY A 261 -15.86 -13.55 25.97
N LEU A 262 -15.87 -14.57 26.84
CA LEU A 262 -14.85 -14.76 27.88
C LEU A 262 -13.41 -14.70 27.33
N SER A 263 -12.46 -14.30 28.16
CA SER A 263 -11.04 -14.34 27.81
C SER A 263 -10.61 -15.74 27.32
N THR A 264 -9.57 -15.77 26.47
CA THR A 264 -8.94 -17.01 25.97
C THR A 264 -9.89 -17.91 25.16
N THR A 265 -10.80 -17.33 24.37
CA THR A 265 -11.72 -18.05 23.46
C THR A 265 -11.28 -18.04 21.99
N GLY A 266 -10.09 -17.52 21.68
CA GLY A 266 -9.59 -17.44 20.30
C GLY A 266 -10.00 -16.20 19.52
N LYS A 267 -10.60 -15.18 20.16
CA LYS A 267 -10.97 -13.91 19.49
C LYS A 267 -9.80 -13.23 18.78
N THR A 268 -8.65 -13.13 19.44
CA THR A 268 -7.43 -12.55 18.85
C THR A 268 -6.99 -13.34 17.63
N ILE A 269 -7.08 -14.68 17.65
CA ILE A 269 -6.76 -15.53 16.50
C ILE A 269 -7.64 -15.18 15.28
N LEU A 270 -8.91 -14.86 15.47
CA LEU A 270 -9.80 -14.44 14.37
C LEU A 270 -9.33 -13.12 13.73
N LEU A 271 -8.82 -12.18 14.52
CA LEU A 271 -8.19 -10.96 14.00
C LEU A 271 -6.90 -11.28 13.25
N GLN A 272 -6.05 -12.17 13.79
CA GLN A 272 -4.80 -12.58 13.14
C GLN A 272 -5.06 -13.30 11.81
N LEU A 273 -6.06 -14.17 11.75
CA LEU A 273 -6.53 -14.82 10.50
C LEU A 273 -7.02 -13.78 9.47
N SER A 274 -7.76 -12.78 9.91
CA SER A 274 -8.24 -11.70 9.03
C SER A 274 -7.07 -10.89 8.49
N ALA A 275 -6.16 -10.47 9.37
CA ALA A 275 -5.01 -9.63 9.04
C ALA A 275 -3.99 -10.34 8.14
N SER A 276 -3.78 -11.65 8.32
CA SER A 276 -2.81 -12.43 7.54
C SER A 276 -3.13 -12.53 6.05
N CYS A 277 -4.38 -12.25 5.65
CA CYS A 277 -4.76 -12.17 4.24
C CYS A 277 -4.13 -10.98 3.50
N HIS A 278 -3.69 -9.95 4.23
CA HIS A 278 -3.18 -8.68 3.66
C HIS A 278 -1.76 -8.33 4.11
N GLY A 279 -1.18 -9.07 5.07
CA GLY A 279 0.14 -8.77 5.60
C GLY A 279 0.40 -9.37 6.97
N TYR A 280 1.25 -8.72 7.77
CA TYR A 280 1.64 -9.23 9.08
C TYR A 280 0.48 -9.17 10.09
N GLY A 281 -0.09 -10.34 10.38
CA GLY A 281 -1.19 -10.53 11.33
C GLY A 281 -0.76 -10.89 12.75
N GLY A 282 0.51 -10.66 13.14
CA GLY A 282 0.97 -10.89 14.51
C GLY A 282 0.28 -9.96 15.52
N ASP A 283 0.46 -10.21 16.82
CA ASP A 283 -0.18 -9.38 17.85
C ASP A 283 0.25 -7.91 17.77
N ALA A 284 -0.66 -6.99 18.14
CA ALA A 284 -0.42 -5.54 18.14
C ALA A 284 0.76 -5.07 19.02
N GLY A 285 1.29 -5.94 19.90
CA GLY A 285 2.46 -5.69 20.74
C GLY A 285 3.65 -6.61 20.45
N SER A 286 3.60 -7.37 19.36
CA SER A 286 4.71 -8.22 18.91
C SER A 286 5.83 -7.40 18.27
N ASN A 287 7.00 -8.01 18.05
CA ASN A 287 8.21 -7.35 17.52
C ASN A 287 8.12 -6.92 16.03
N GLY A 288 6.91 -6.79 15.46
CA GLY A 288 6.69 -6.48 14.05
C GLY A 288 5.54 -5.49 13.82
N PRO A 289 5.46 -4.88 12.62
CA PRO A 289 4.44 -3.88 12.28
C PRO A 289 3.08 -4.55 12.04
N SER A 290 2.38 -4.92 13.11
CA SER A 290 1.07 -5.59 13.03
C SER A 290 0.03 -4.76 12.28
N LEU A 291 -0.79 -5.46 11.48
CA LEU A 291 -2.02 -4.92 10.90
C LEU A 291 -3.20 -4.90 11.88
N ILE A 292 -3.02 -5.39 13.11
CA ILE A 292 -4.01 -5.34 14.18
C ILE A 292 -3.71 -4.12 15.06
N ALA A 293 -4.64 -3.19 15.14
CA ALA A 293 -4.59 -2.11 16.12
C ALA A 293 -5.36 -2.49 17.39
N ARG A 294 -5.05 -1.79 18.49
CA ARG A 294 -5.81 -1.91 19.74
C ARG A 294 -6.84 -0.79 19.86
N TRP A 295 -7.96 -1.08 20.50
CA TRP A 295 -8.91 -0.07 20.95
C TRP A 295 -8.34 0.90 22.00
N ASN A 296 -7.18 0.60 22.60
CA ASN A 296 -6.44 1.53 23.45
C ASN A 296 -5.77 2.65 22.62
N ALA A 297 -6.61 3.47 21.98
CA ALA A 297 -6.20 4.60 21.16
C ALA A 297 -7.26 5.70 21.23
N THR A 298 -6.89 6.91 20.79
CA THR A 298 -7.87 8.00 20.63
C THR A 298 -8.76 7.72 19.41
N SER A 299 -9.97 8.31 19.37
CA SER A 299 -10.85 8.22 18.20
C SER A 299 -10.13 8.59 16.90
N ASN A 300 -9.31 9.66 16.93
CA ASN A 300 -8.55 10.12 15.77
C ASN A 300 -7.49 9.10 15.34
N GLY A 301 -6.87 8.43 16.31
CA GLY A 301 -5.90 7.37 16.05
C GLY A 301 -6.57 6.18 15.34
N ILE A 302 -7.76 5.78 15.77
CA ILE A 302 -8.54 4.70 15.16
C ILE A 302 -9.02 5.10 13.76
N GLU A 303 -9.56 6.31 13.58
CA GLU A 303 -9.94 6.84 12.26
C GLU A 303 -8.74 6.94 11.30
N SER A 304 -7.57 7.34 11.81
CA SER A 304 -6.33 7.38 11.02
C SER A 304 -5.88 5.98 10.60
N HIS A 305 -5.99 5.00 11.50
CA HIS A 305 -5.68 3.61 11.20
C HIS A 305 -6.64 3.02 10.15
N ALA A 306 -7.94 3.29 10.27
CA ALA A 306 -8.93 2.89 9.28
C ALA A 306 -8.64 3.46 7.89
N ALA A 307 -8.29 4.74 7.80
CA ALA A 307 -7.90 5.38 6.54
C ALA A 307 -6.63 4.76 5.92
N LEU A 308 -5.64 4.41 6.76
CA LEU A 308 -4.42 3.74 6.33
C LEU A 308 -4.65 2.31 5.83
N GLN A 309 -5.73 1.64 6.26
CA GLN A 309 -6.09 0.27 5.86
C GLN A 309 -7.32 0.22 4.94
N SER A 310 -7.69 1.36 4.34
CA SER A 310 -8.81 1.41 3.39
C SER A 310 -8.61 0.42 2.25
N GLY A 311 -9.67 -0.33 1.91
CA GLY A 311 -9.65 -1.39 0.91
C GLY A 311 -9.13 -2.74 1.41
N THR A 312 -8.54 -2.82 2.60
CA THR A 312 -8.26 -4.10 3.30
C THR A 312 -9.24 -4.28 4.46
N VAL A 313 -9.09 -5.34 5.25
CA VAL A 313 -9.81 -5.43 6.53
C VAL A 313 -9.15 -4.55 7.58
N VAL A 314 -9.94 -3.94 8.47
CA VAL A 314 -9.44 -3.20 9.63
C VAL A 314 -9.64 -4.04 10.89
N CYS A 315 -8.57 -4.34 11.62
CA CYS A 315 -8.60 -5.21 12.79
C CYS A 315 -8.39 -4.40 14.09
N LEU A 316 -9.36 -4.47 15.02
CA LEU A 316 -9.35 -3.73 16.30
C LEU A 316 -9.51 -4.66 17.50
N ASP A 317 -8.42 -4.89 18.22
CA ASP A 317 -8.35 -5.80 19.36
C ASP A 317 -8.67 -5.10 20.69
N GLU A 318 -9.36 -5.83 21.58
CA GLU A 318 -9.62 -5.50 22.98
C GLU A 318 -10.45 -4.22 23.24
N LEU A 319 -11.73 -4.24 22.84
CA LEU A 319 -12.69 -3.13 23.08
C LEU A 319 -12.75 -2.67 24.54
N GLY A 320 -12.49 -3.56 25.51
CA GLY A 320 -12.46 -3.23 26.93
C GLY A 320 -11.52 -2.08 27.25
N ALA A 321 -10.40 -1.97 26.52
CA ALA A 321 -9.38 -0.95 26.70
C ALA A 321 -9.76 0.44 26.15
N PHE A 322 -10.88 0.58 25.42
CA PHE A 322 -11.33 1.89 24.96
C PHE A 322 -11.85 2.75 26.12
N SER A 323 -11.10 3.79 26.48
CA SER A 323 -11.45 4.73 27.56
C SER A 323 -12.27 5.94 27.08
N GLY A 324 -12.31 6.22 25.77
CA GLY A 324 -12.95 7.40 25.19
C GLY A 324 -14.45 7.52 25.47
N LYS A 325 -14.94 8.75 25.75
CA LYS A 325 -16.37 9.01 26.01
C LYS A 325 -17.24 8.93 24.75
N GLU A 326 -16.62 8.95 23.56
CA GLU A 326 -17.30 9.11 22.27
C GLU A 326 -17.55 7.81 21.50
N LEU A 327 -17.56 6.64 22.15
CA LEU A 327 -17.65 5.34 21.47
C LEU A 327 -18.79 5.26 20.43
N SER A 328 -19.99 5.74 20.77
CA SER A 328 -21.15 5.74 19.86
C SER A 328 -20.90 6.58 18.59
N SER A 329 -20.29 7.77 18.75
CA SER A 329 -19.94 8.65 17.62
C SER A 329 -18.79 8.07 16.80
N LEU A 330 -17.82 7.42 17.45
CA LEU A 330 -16.72 6.76 16.76
C LEU A 330 -17.25 5.60 15.90
N ILE A 331 -18.10 4.72 16.46
CA ILE A 331 -18.72 3.61 15.71
C ILE A 331 -19.48 4.16 14.49
N TYR A 332 -20.29 5.21 14.67
CA TYR A 332 -21.00 5.86 13.57
C TYR A 332 -20.05 6.35 12.47
N ASN A 333 -18.96 7.03 12.84
CA ASN A 333 -17.98 7.49 11.87
C ASN A 333 -17.32 6.33 11.12
N LEU A 334 -16.92 5.27 11.85
CA LEU A 334 -16.33 4.06 11.26
C LEU A 334 -17.25 3.42 10.23
N THR A 335 -18.55 3.28 10.54
CA THR A 335 -19.56 2.77 9.58
C THR A 335 -19.88 3.74 8.45
N SER A 336 -19.68 5.04 8.64
CA SER A 336 -19.90 6.05 7.58
C SER A 336 -18.74 6.16 6.58
N GLY A 337 -17.56 5.61 6.92
CA GLY A 337 -16.39 5.67 6.05
C GLY A 337 -15.63 7.00 6.07
N VAL A 338 -15.97 7.93 6.96
CA VAL A 338 -15.42 9.30 6.96
C VAL A 338 -15.08 9.77 8.38
N SER A 339 -13.92 10.39 8.57
CA SER A 339 -13.54 11.00 9.86
C SER A 339 -14.29 12.30 10.13
N LYS A 340 -14.33 12.73 11.40
CA LYS A 340 -14.87 14.06 11.76
C LYS A 340 -14.14 15.17 11.00
N ILE A 341 -14.90 16.07 10.40
CA ILE A 341 -14.37 17.28 9.75
C ILE A 341 -13.73 18.18 10.82
N ARG A 342 -12.58 18.76 10.49
CA ARG A 342 -11.85 19.66 11.37
C ARG A 342 -11.28 20.82 10.58
N MET A 343 -11.14 21.93 11.26
CA MET A 343 -10.37 23.06 10.78
C MET A 343 -8.87 22.81 11.02
N ASP A 344 -8.01 23.28 10.13
CA ASP A 344 -6.57 23.28 10.31
C ASP A 344 -6.07 24.55 11.03
N LYS A 345 -4.75 24.71 11.14
CA LYS A 345 -4.13 25.87 11.80
C LYS A 345 -4.30 27.17 11.02
N THR A 346 -4.62 27.08 9.73
CA THR A 346 -4.84 28.18 8.79
C THR A 346 -6.32 28.57 8.70
N GLN A 347 -7.17 28.02 9.58
CA GLN A 347 -8.62 28.22 9.60
C GLN A 347 -9.35 27.66 8.38
N GLU A 348 -8.69 26.82 7.59
CA GLU A 348 -9.28 26.13 6.44
C GLU A 348 -9.82 24.76 6.87
N MET A 349 -10.82 24.24 6.15
CA MET A 349 -11.30 22.89 6.40
C MET A 349 -10.24 21.88 5.96
N ARG A 350 -9.74 21.09 6.89
CA ARG A 350 -8.87 19.95 6.57
C ARG A 350 -9.69 18.88 5.89
N GLU A 351 -9.17 18.34 4.79
CA GLU A 351 -9.78 17.20 4.12
C GLU A 351 -10.01 16.04 5.11
N PRO A 352 -11.25 15.51 5.21
CA PRO A 352 -11.53 14.39 6.08
C PRO A 352 -10.86 13.13 5.52
N LEU A 353 -10.38 12.29 6.44
CA LEU A 353 -9.93 10.95 6.10
C LEU A 353 -11.12 10.11 5.67
N ARG A 354 -10.88 9.24 4.68
CA ARG A 354 -11.89 8.33 4.13
C ARG A 354 -11.36 6.91 4.18
N TRP A 355 -12.26 5.96 4.38
CA TRP A 355 -11.98 4.54 4.27
C TRP A 355 -13.18 3.80 3.71
N ASN A 356 -12.90 2.65 3.11
CA ASN A 356 -13.91 1.72 2.65
C ASN A 356 -13.44 0.28 2.87
N SER A 357 -13.82 -0.28 4.02
CA SER A 357 -13.30 -1.54 4.55
C SER A 357 -14.28 -2.14 5.54
N PHE A 358 -14.37 -3.46 5.63
CA PHE A 358 -15.00 -4.08 6.80
C PHE A 358 -14.09 -4.00 8.02
N PHE A 359 -14.71 -3.95 9.20
CA PHE A 359 -14.01 -3.98 10.47
C PHE A 359 -14.23 -5.30 11.18
N VAL A 360 -13.14 -5.88 11.70
CA VAL A 360 -13.16 -6.99 12.64
C VAL A 360 -12.70 -6.47 13.98
N SER A 361 -13.51 -6.71 15.02
CA SER A 361 -13.19 -6.29 16.38
C SER A 361 -13.33 -7.44 17.37
N SER A 362 -12.53 -7.39 18.44
CA SER A 362 -12.69 -8.28 19.61
C SER A 362 -12.97 -7.51 20.91
N GLY A 363 -13.51 -8.21 21.91
CA GLY A 363 -13.55 -7.75 23.29
C GLY A 363 -14.14 -8.80 24.24
N GLU A 364 -14.06 -8.56 25.54
CA GLU A 364 -14.76 -9.42 26.52
C GLU A 364 -16.26 -9.16 26.59
N ILE A 365 -16.66 -7.92 26.28
CA ILE A 365 -18.03 -7.42 26.35
C ILE A 365 -18.48 -6.92 24.98
N SER A 366 -19.79 -6.98 24.73
CA SER A 366 -20.36 -6.44 23.49
C SER A 366 -20.34 -4.91 23.45
N PHE A 367 -20.42 -4.33 22.25
CA PHE A 367 -20.61 -2.88 22.09
C PHE A 367 -21.79 -2.35 22.90
N SER A 368 -22.93 -3.04 22.85
CA SER A 368 -24.14 -2.66 23.61
C SER A 368 -23.88 -2.62 25.12
N HIS A 369 -23.09 -3.55 25.65
CA HIS A 369 -22.69 -3.53 27.06
C HIS A 369 -21.78 -2.33 27.36
N LYS A 370 -20.73 -2.12 26.55
CA LYS A 370 -19.76 -1.02 26.73
C LYS A 370 -20.43 0.36 26.66
N LEU A 371 -21.45 0.51 25.81
CA LEU A 371 -22.20 1.76 25.68
C LEU A 371 -23.11 2.03 26.89
N ARG A 372 -23.73 0.97 27.45
CA ARG A 372 -24.54 1.08 28.66
C ARG A 372 -23.73 1.50 29.89
N GLU A 373 -22.47 1.06 30.02
CA GLU A 373 -21.55 1.54 31.09
C GLU A 373 -21.42 3.07 31.11
N LYS A 374 -21.68 3.75 29.99
CA LYS A 374 -21.57 5.21 29.85
C LYS A 374 -22.92 5.92 29.71
N ASN A 375 -24.04 5.25 30.02
CA ASN A 375 -25.41 5.77 29.83
C ASN A 375 -25.69 6.26 28.39
N LYS A 376 -25.06 5.63 27.39
CA LYS A 376 -25.27 5.96 25.97
C LYS A 376 -25.96 4.80 25.28
N THR A 377 -26.87 5.11 24.36
CA THR A 377 -27.40 4.17 23.39
C THR A 377 -26.72 4.39 22.05
N CYS A 378 -26.60 3.34 21.24
CA CYS A 378 -26.15 3.45 19.87
C CYS A 378 -27.24 2.88 18.96
N ARG A 379 -27.68 3.70 18.00
CA ARG A 379 -28.60 3.32 16.92
C ARG A 379 -27.84 2.99 15.63
N ALA A 380 -26.51 2.87 15.67
CA ALA A 380 -25.74 2.64 14.47
C ALA A 380 -26.13 1.31 13.83
N VAL A 381 -26.53 1.40 12.57
CA VAL A 381 -26.88 0.31 11.68
C VAL A 381 -25.60 -0.52 11.45
N MET A 382 -25.71 -1.85 11.61
CA MET A 382 -24.68 -2.86 11.34
C MET A 382 -23.46 -2.92 12.29
N SER A 383 -23.71 -3.05 13.60
CA SER A 383 -22.79 -3.82 14.46
C SER A 383 -23.37 -5.21 14.71
N ILE A 384 -22.72 -6.26 14.19
CA ILE A 384 -23.13 -7.64 14.43
C ILE A 384 -22.22 -8.19 15.53
N GLY A 385 -22.81 -8.43 16.70
CA GLY A 385 -22.13 -9.07 17.81
C GLY A 385 -22.18 -10.59 17.65
N LEU A 386 -21.02 -11.24 17.58
CA LEU A 386 -20.89 -12.69 17.56
C LEU A 386 -20.39 -13.16 18.94
N SER A 387 -21.29 -13.80 19.69
CA SER A 387 -20.99 -14.34 21.02
C SER A 387 -20.23 -15.65 20.90
N ILE A 388 -18.99 -15.68 21.38
CA ILE A 388 -18.17 -16.89 21.48
C ILE A 388 -18.33 -17.46 22.89
N SER A 389 -19.23 -18.44 23.05
CA SER A 389 -19.41 -19.17 24.31
C SER A 389 -18.25 -20.14 24.58
N ARG A 390 -17.88 -20.33 25.86
CA ARG A 390 -17.02 -21.45 26.31
C ARG A 390 -17.63 -22.77 25.80
N PHE A 391 -16.83 -23.61 25.15
CA PHE A 391 -17.18 -25.03 24.99
C PHE A 391 -17.50 -25.62 26.38
N SER A 392 -18.65 -26.29 26.49
CA SER A 392 -19.25 -26.74 27.75
C SER A 392 -18.30 -27.58 28.63
N ARG A 393 -18.38 -27.38 29.95
CA ARG A 393 -17.49 -27.89 31.02
C ARG A 393 -17.60 -29.40 31.33
N LYS A 394 -18.14 -30.22 30.44
CA LYS A 394 -17.98 -31.68 30.50
C LYS A 394 -17.72 -32.19 29.09
N MET A 395 -16.47 -32.54 28.83
CA MET A 395 -16.12 -33.36 27.68
C MET A 395 -15.27 -34.55 28.15
N PRO A 396 -15.50 -35.76 27.63
CA PRO A 396 -14.75 -36.95 28.02
C PRO A 396 -13.27 -36.81 27.64
N GLU A 397 -12.39 -37.54 28.35
CA GLU A 397 -10.92 -37.50 28.26
C GLU A 397 -10.28 -37.39 26.85
N PRO A 398 -10.83 -37.92 25.74
CA PRO A 398 -10.25 -37.73 24.41
C PRO A 398 -10.19 -36.28 23.93
N LEU A 399 -11.03 -35.38 24.47
CA LEU A 399 -11.12 -33.97 24.11
C LEU A 399 -10.18 -33.05 24.92
N GLU A 400 -9.62 -33.51 26.04
CA GLU A 400 -8.55 -32.82 26.78
C GLU A 400 -7.25 -32.81 25.95
N ARG A 401 -7.01 -33.93 25.23
CA ARG A 401 -5.94 -34.06 24.22
C ARG A 401 -6.19 -33.14 23.04
N GLY A 402 -7.43 -33.03 22.58
CA GLY A 402 -7.87 -32.07 21.56
C GLY A 402 -7.72 -30.61 21.98
N ARG A 403 -7.96 -30.26 23.25
CA ARG A 403 -7.71 -28.92 23.79
C ARG A 403 -6.21 -28.59 23.84
N LYS A 404 -5.36 -29.54 24.24
CA LYS A 404 -3.90 -29.37 24.23
C LYS A 404 -3.35 -29.27 22.80
N LEU A 405 -3.86 -30.07 21.87
CA LEU A 405 -3.58 -29.99 20.43
C LEU A 405 -4.07 -28.67 19.82
N PHE A 406 -5.24 -28.17 20.22
CA PHE A 406 -5.78 -26.89 19.77
C PHE A 406 -5.01 -25.71 20.35
N VAL A 407 -4.61 -25.74 21.62
CA VAL A 407 -3.75 -24.70 22.21
C VAL A 407 -2.35 -24.75 21.62
N SER A 408 -1.78 -25.94 21.37
CA SER A 408 -0.50 -26.05 20.66
C SER A 408 -0.63 -25.63 19.19
N MET A 409 -1.74 -25.96 18.53
CA MET A 409 -2.08 -25.51 17.18
C MET A 409 -2.30 -24.00 17.14
N LEU A 410 -2.92 -23.36 18.13
CA LEU A 410 -3.07 -21.91 18.21
C LEU A 410 -1.73 -21.21 18.53
N THR A 411 -0.88 -21.85 19.34
CA THR A 411 0.47 -21.36 19.64
C THR A 411 1.37 -21.48 18.40
N ASN A 412 1.26 -22.59 17.68
CA ASN A 412 1.95 -22.82 16.41
C ASN A 412 1.37 -21.91 15.32
N LEU A 413 0.05 -21.79 15.18
CA LEU A 413 -0.62 -20.89 14.24
C LEU A 413 -0.27 -19.43 14.51
N SER A 414 -0.21 -18.98 15.76
CA SER A 414 0.27 -17.62 16.12
C SER A 414 1.74 -17.42 15.73
N ARG A 415 2.60 -18.44 15.95
CA ARG A 415 4.00 -18.46 15.51
C ARG A 415 4.13 -18.51 13.99
N ASP A 416 3.27 -19.25 13.31
CA ASP A 416 3.30 -19.48 11.87
C ASP A 416 2.68 -18.29 11.13
N LEU A 417 1.63 -17.64 11.67
CA LEU A 417 1.12 -16.32 11.25
C LEU A 417 2.16 -15.21 11.41
N SER A 418 3.15 -15.39 12.29
CA SER A 418 4.27 -14.46 12.45
C SER A 418 5.44 -14.72 11.50
N THR A 419 5.46 -15.87 10.80
CA THR A 419 6.59 -16.32 9.96
C THR A 419 6.21 -16.69 8.52
N SER A 420 4.93 -16.90 8.24
CA SER A 420 4.36 -17.36 6.96
C SER A 420 3.11 -16.52 6.63
N VAL A 421 3.35 -15.33 6.08
CA VAL A 421 2.34 -14.50 5.40
C VAL A 421 2.40 -14.82 3.92
N GLY A 422 1.67 -15.86 3.53
CA GLY A 422 1.67 -16.25 2.15
C GLY A 422 1.16 -15.14 1.26
N ARG A 423 1.61 -15.22 0.02
CA ARG A 423 1.12 -14.49 -1.12
C ARG A 423 -0.34 -14.91 -1.39
N LEU A 424 -1.27 -14.68 -0.46
CA LEU A 424 -2.65 -14.47 -0.89
C LEU A 424 -2.53 -13.33 -1.86
N ASP A 425 -2.55 -13.65 -3.16
CA ASP A 425 -2.79 -12.68 -4.20
C ASP A 425 -4.04 -11.96 -3.68
N PRO A 426 -3.96 -10.73 -3.13
CA PRO A 426 -5.15 -9.98 -2.71
C PRO A 426 -6.09 -9.79 -3.92
N LEU A 427 -5.51 -10.08 -5.07
CA LEU A 427 -5.93 -10.29 -6.42
C LEU A 427 -6.80 -11.52 -6.70
N PHE A 428 -6.88 -12.63 -5.95
CA PHE A 428 -7.75 -13.71 -6.43
C PHE A 428 -9.22 -13.27 -6.45
N SER A 429 -9.71 -12.64 -5.39
CA SER A 429 -11.07 -12.07 -5.32
C SER A 429 -11.22 -10.84 -6.22
N VAL A 430 -10.25 -9.92 -6.24
CA VAL A 430 -10.30 -8.70 -7.08
C VAL A 430 -10.13 -9.01 -8.58
N VAL A 431 -9.24 -9.91 -8.98
CA VAL A 431 -9.05 -10.35 -10.38
C VAL A 431 -10.19 -11.24 -10.84
N CYS A 432 -10.73 -12.13 -10.00
CA CYS A 432 -11.95 -12.87 -10.34
C CYS A 432 -13.15 -11.93 -10.51
N PHE A 433 -13.25 -10.87 -9.69
CA PHE A 433 -14.33 -9.89 -9.82
C PHE A 433 -14.13 -8.92 -11.00
N LEU A 434 -12.90 -8.43 -11.26
CA LEU A 434 -12.58 -7.65 -12.47
C LEU A 434 -12.80 -8.47 -13.76
N ARG A 435 -12.63 -9.79 -13.71
CA ARG A 435 -13.03 -10.72 -14.78
C ARG A 435 -14.55 -10.78 -14.98
N LEU A 436 -15.35 -10.69 -13.91
CA LEU A 436 -16.81 -10.65 -13.97
C LEU A 436 -17.32 -9.31 -14.54
N MET A 437 -16.74 -8.19 -14.12
CA MET A 437 -17.10 -6.84 -14.61
C MET A 437 -16.87 -6.66 -16.11
N LYS A 438 -15.82 -7.29 -16.68
CA LYS A 438 -15.52 -7.22 -18.12
C LYS A 438 -16.42 -8.10 -18.99
N ARG A 439 -17.16 -9.05 -18.40
CA ARG A 439 -18.02 -9.99 -19.13
C ARG A 439 -19.44 -9.49 -19.34
N GLY A 440 -19.78 -8.27 -18.89
CA GLY A 440 -21.13 -7.74 -19.02
C GLY A 440 -22.14 -8.68 -18.38
N PHE A 441 -22.20 -8.71 -17.05
CA PHE A 441 -23.42 -9.20 -16.40
C PHE A 441 -24.50 -8.11 -16.55
N PRO A 442 -25.78 -8.51 -16.72
CA PRO A 442 -26.88 -7.61 -17.05
C PRO A 442 -27.06 -6.46 -16.05
#